data_AF-A0A2I9DV24-F1
#
_entry.id   AF-A0A2I9DV24-F1
#
_cell.length_a   1.000
_cell.length_b   1.000
_cell.length_c   1.000
_cell.angle_alpha   90.00
_cell.angle_beta   90.00
_cell.angle_gamma   90.00
#
_symmetry.space_group_name_H-M   'P 1'
#
loop_
_entity.id
_entity.type
_entity.pdbx_description
1 polymer ?
#
loop_
_entity_poly.entity_id
_entity_poly.type
_entity_poly.pdbx_seq_one_letter_code
_entity_poly.pdbx_strand_id
1 'polypeptide(L)'
;MVTDAVGTVEWIDKSSFAAIADQVTITGAGTTLDPFKVEDLSIVTAKLGADAVTNAKLADNAVQTENILSGGNDKVLVTDAVGTVEWIDKSSFAAIADQVTITGAGTTLDPFKVEDLSIVTAKLGADAVTNAKLADNAVQTENILNGTILTEDISSGGNDKVLVTDAVGTVEWIDKSSFAAIADQVTITGAGTTLDPFKVEDLSIVTAKLGADAVTNAKLADDAVQTENILNGTILTEDMASGGNDKVMVTDAVGTVEWVDKSVLNTDDQTLSIAGDQLSITGGNTITVPTADGTETIVTAGNDISVSGNGSIATPYVVANTRPNIFYPPSIAVDASSTGTGRTINLHTQYTAQFGSPMVASNLAPGAIPTYANTDLYYYVTFYDNTVFANVSVDEFGVMTYDVIATPTDYNSLINVVFVVK
;
A
#
# COMPACT_ATOMS: atom_id res chain seq x y z
N MET A 1 -148.55 66.97 -10.86
CA MET A 1 -149.48 67.31 -9.78
C MET A 1 -148.63 67.86 -8.66
N VAL A 2 -148.78 69.14 -8.37
CA VAL A 2 -148.03 69.82 -7.31
C VAL A 2 -149.04 70.41 -6.35
N THR A 3 -148.75 70.26 -5.06
CA THR A 3 -149.58 70.78 -3.98
C THR A 3 -148.83 71.98 -3.42
N ASP A 4 -149.46 73.13 -3.40
CA ASP A 4 -148.86 74.29 -2.76
C ASP A 4 -148.81 74.10 -1.23
N ALA A 5 -148.08 74.99 -0.55
CA ALA A 5 -147.85 74.91 0.89
C ALA A 5 -149.15 75.02 1.73
N VAL A 6 -150.30 75.34 1.12
CA VAL A 6 -151.60 75.46 1.78
C VAL A 6 -152.57 74.33 1.40
N GLY A 7 -152.10 73.32 0.66
CA GLY A 7 -152.84 72.09 0.39
C GLY A 7 -153.71 72.13 -0.87
N THR A 8 -153.63 73.18 -1.68
CA THR A 8 -154.41 73.28 -2.92
C THR A 8 -153.72 72.48 -4.02
N VAL A 9 -154.46 71.59 -4.69
CA VAL A 9 -153.93 70.73 -5.75
C VAL A 9 -154.18 71.40 -7.10
N GLU A 10 -153.12 71.89 -7.73
CA GLU A 10 -153.17 72.40 -9.10
C GLU A 10 -152.54 71.42 -10.09
N TRP A 11 -153.21 71.29 -11.23
CA TRP A 11 -152.72 70.58 -12.40
C TRP A 11 -151.88 71.54 -13.23
N ILE A 12 -150.60 71.65 -12.88
CA ILE A 12 -149.63 72.34 -13.72
C ILE A 12 -149.23 71.44 -14.89
N ASP A 13 -149.18 72.00 -16.10
CA ASP A 13 -148.73 71.32 -17.31
C ASP A 13 -147.32 70.75 -17.10
N LYS A 14 -147.12 69.47 -17.46
CA LYS A 14 -145.85 68.75 -17.32
C LYS A 14 -144.71 69.46 -18.08
N SER A 15 -145.04 70.21 -19.13
CA SER A 15 -144.09 71.01 -19.92
C SER A 15 -143.47 72.18 -19.15
N SER A 16 -144.05 72.61 -18.03
CA SER A 16 -143.55 73.74 -17.22
C SER A 16 -142.52 73.33 -16.17
N PHE A 17 -142.25 72.03 -16.00
CA PHE A 17 -141.07 71.56 -15.28
C PHE A 17 -139.91 71.58 -16.28
N ALA A 18 -138.87 72.39 -16.01
CA ALA A 18 -137.61 72.19 -16.71
C ALA A 18 -137.24 70.70 -16.54
N ALA A 19 -137.08 69.97 -17.65
CA ALA A 19 -136.58 68.60 -17.60
C ALA A 19 -135.15 68.66 -17.04
N ILE A 20 -135.01 68.48 -15.72
CA ILE A 20 -133.72 68.53 -15.04
C ILE A 20 -132.92 67.22 -15.23
N ALA A 21 -133.52 66.20 -15.83
CA ALA A 21 -132.85 64.95 -16.18
C ALA A 21 -132.80 64.77 -17.71
N ASP A 22 -131.58 64.85 -18.26
CA ASP A 22 -131.26 64.24 -19.54
C ASP A 22 -131.46 62.73 -19.41
N GLN A 23 -132.60 62.22 -19.88
CA GLN A 23 -132.94 60.79 -19.78
C GLN A 23 -132.00 59.87 -20.58
N VAL A 24 -131.03 60.43 -21.31
CA VAL A 24 -130.01 59.64 -22.00
C VAL A 24 -128.83 59.32 -21.09
N THR A 25 -128.51 60.16 -20.11
CA THR A 25 -127.28 60.01 -19.28
C THR A 25 -127.55 59.85 -17.81
N ILE A 26 -128.71 60.31 -17.32
CA ILE A 26 -129.14 60.19 -15.94
C ILE A 26 -130.60 59.70 -15.92
N THR A 27 -130.84 58.55 -15.32
CA THR A 27 -132.18 57.98 -15.11
C THR A 27 -132.61 58.12 -13.65
N GLY A 28 -133.88 57.83 -13.38
CA GLY A 28 -134.50 57.97 -12.06
C GLY A 28 -135.18 59.33 -11.84
N ALA A 29 -136.20 59.33 -10.99
CA ALA A 29 -137.02 60.50 -10.70
C ALA A 29 -136.45 61.43 -9.61
N GLY A 30 -135.27 61.12 -9.05
CA GLY A 30 -134.63 61.91 -8.00
C GLY A 30 -135.34 61.83 -6.64
N THR A 31 -136.16 60.79 -6.43
CA THR A 31 -136.86 60.54 -5.16
C THR A 31 -136.05 59.57 -4.30
N THR A 32 -136.33 59.48 -2.99
CA THR A 32 -135.65 58.51 -2.11
C THR A 32 -135.89 57.05 -2.53
N LEU A 33 -137.00 56.75 -3.21
CA LEU A 33 -137.32 55.42 -3.74
C LEU A 33 -136.79 55.20 -5.17
N ASP A 34 -136.41 56.26 -5.87
CA ASP A 34 -135.89 56.23 -7.24
C ASP A 34 -134.83 57.33 -7.43
N PRO A 35 -133.62 57.13 -6.86
CA PRO A 35 -132.54 58.11 -6.89
C PRO A 35 -131.99 58.25 -8.30
N PHE A 36 -131.38 59.40 -8.60
CA PHE A 36 -130.67 59.58 -9.87
C PHE A 36 -129.56 58.54 -10.02
N LYS A 37 -129.56 57.85 -11.15
CA LYS A 37 -128.52 56.90 -11.55
C LYS A 37 -127.86 57.40 -12.81
N VAL A 38 -126.54 57.34 -12.84
CA VAL A 38 -125.80 57.54 -14.07
C VAL A 38 -125.76 56.19 -14.78
N GLU A 39 -126.18 56.17 -16.04
CA GLU A 39 -126.17 54.95 -16.84
C GLU A 39 -124.74 54.49 -17.15
N ASP A 40 -124.55 53.19 -17.41
CA ASP A 40 -123.25 52.63 -17.73
C ASP A 40 -122.60 53.37 -18.91
N LEU A 41 -121.28 53.59 -18.82
CA LEU A 41 -120.48 54.34 -19.80
C LEU A 41 -120.92 55.79 -20.04
N SER A 42 -121.89 56.31 -19.29
CA SER A 42 -122.40 57.67 -19.51
C SER A 42 -121.48 58.76 -19.01
N ILE A 43 -120.49 58.43 -18.16
CA ILE A 43 -119.36 59.32 -17.85
C ILE A 43 -118.24 59.07 -18.86
N VAL A 44 -118.22 59.90 -19.90
CA VAL A 44 -117.13 59.93 -20.88
C VAL A 44 -116.11 61.00 -20.50
N THR A 45 -114.91 60.94 -21.09
CA THR A 45 -113.82 61.89 -20.82
C THR A 45 -114.26 63.35 -20.89
N ALA A 46 -115.10 63.73 -21.87
CA ALA A 46 -115.58 65.10 -22.03
C ALA A 46 -116.48 65.61 -20.88
N LYS A 47 -117.02 64.70 -20.05
CA LYS A 47 -117.84 65.01 -18.87
C LYS A 47 -117.01 65.09 -17.59
N LEU A 48 -115.72 64.72 -17.65
CA LEU A 48 -114.77 64.91 -16.57
C LEU A 48 -113.92 66.14 -16.89
N GLY A 49 -114.00 67.16 -16.04
CA GLY A 49 -113.05 68.28 -16.11
C GLY A 49 -111.62 67.83 -15.84
N ALA A 50 -110.65 68.68 -16.19
CA ALA A 50 -109.28 68.49 -15.72
C ALA A 50 -109.26 68.36 -14.19
N ASP A 51 -108.46 67.42 -13.68
CA ASP A 51 -108.33 67.10 -12.25
C ASP A 51 -109.63 66.68 -11.54
N ALA A 52 -110.71 66.38 -12.29
CA ALA A 52 -111.97 65.93 -11.70
C ALA A 52 -111.79 64.63 -10.92
N VAL A 53 -110.89 63.75 -11.38
CA VAL A 53 -110.49 62.51 -10.68
C VAL A 53 -109.20 62.78 -9.91
N THR A 54 -109.33 62.95 -8.60
CA THR A 54 -108.20 63.14 -7.66
C THR A 54 -107.88 61.80 -6.97
N ASN A 55 -106.68 61.64 -6.38
CA ASN A 55 -106.34 60.42 -5.63
C ASN A 55 -107.40 60.03 -4.59
N ALA A 56 -108.00 61.00 -3.88
CA ALA A 56 -109.06 60.72 -2.91
C ALA A 56 -110.37 60.12 -3.51
N LYS A 57 -110.54 60.19 -4.84
CA LYS A 57 -111.68 59.59 -5.57
C LYS A 57 -111.32 58.22 -6.16
N LEU A 58 -110.06 57.81 -6.10
CA LEU A 58 -109.58 56.49 -6.48
C LEU A 58 -109.43 55.67 -5.21
N ALA A 59 -110.06 54.49 -5.15
CA ALA A 59 -109.81 53.57 -4.05
C ALA A 59 -108.38 53.01 -4.14
N ASP A 60 -107.84 52.55 -3.01
CA ASP A 60 -106.56 51.84 -3.02
C ASP A 60 -106.63 50.65 -3.99
N ASN A 61 -105.59 50.50 -4.84
CA ASN A 61 -105.51 49.51 -5.92
C ASN A 61 -106.55 49.66 -7.05
N ALA A 62 -107.30 50.76 -7.13
CA ALA A 62 -108.23 51.00 -8.22
C ALA A 62 -107.52 51.18 -9.59
N VAL A 63 -106.25 51.57 -9.58
CA VAL A 63 -105.40 51.68 -10.78
C VAL A 63 -104.45 50.48 -10.80
N GLN A 64 -104.75 49.51 -11.66
CA GLN A 64 -103.91 48.35 -11.93
C GLN A 64 -103.02 48.61 -13.15
N THR A 65 -102.12 47.68 -13.48
CA THR A 65 -101.18 47.83 -14.61
C THR A 65 -101.88 48.05 -15.95
N GLU A 66 -103.10 47.54 -16.11
CA GLU A 66 -103.95 47.75 -17.30
C GLU A 66 -104.39 49.22 -17.46
N ASN A 67 -104.51 49.94 -16.34
CA ASN A 67 -104.93 51.34 -16.30
C ASN A 67 -103.76 52.30 -16.53
N ILE A 68 -102.52 51.79 -16.55
CA ILE A 68 -101.31 52.57 -16.79
C ILE A 68 -100.84 52.29 -18.21
N LEU A 69 -100.54 53.34 -18.98
CA LEU A 69 -99.97 53.18 -20.31
C LEU A 69 -98.60 52.48 -20.21
N SER A 70 -98.45 51.33 -20.89
CA SER A 70 -97.19 50.58 -20.92
C SER A 70 -96.06 51.43 -21.52
N GLY A 71 -94.90 51.44 -20.87
CA GLY A 71 -93.68 52.05 -21.42
C GLY A 71 -93.05 51.27 -22.58
N GLY A 72 -93.52 50.05 -22.86
CA GLY A 72 -92.91 49.11 -23.81
C GLY A 72 -92.02 48.07 -23.11
N ASN A 73 -91.36 47.23 -23.90
CA ASN A 73 -90.49 46.18 -23.38
C ASN A 73 -89.29 46.79 -22.62
N ASP A 74 -88.91 46.13 -21.53
CA ASP A 74 -87.73 46.47 -20.72
C ASP A 74 -87.69 47.93 -20.24
N LYS A 75 -88.85 48.54 -20.00
CA LYS A 75 -88.96 49.82 -19.31
C LYS A 75 -89.33 49.63 -17.84
N VAL A 76 -88.79 50.49 -16.98
CA VAL A 76 -89.15 50.58 -15.56
C VAL A 76 -89.69 51.98 -15.31
N LEU A 77 -90.84 52.05 -14.63
CA LEU A 77 -91.40 53.32 -14.20
C LEU A 77 -90.60 53.80 -12.99
N VAL A 78 -89.92 54.92 -13.13
CA VAL A 78 -89.18 55.53 -12.02
C VAL A 78 -89.77 56.89 -11.69
N THR A 79 -89.58 57.29 -10.45
CA THR A 79 -89.81 58.66 -10.01
C THR A 79 -88.46 59.28 -9.73
N ASP A 80 -88.14 60.40 -10.37
CA ASP A 80 -86.91 61.12 -10.10
C ASP A 80 -86.94 61.80 -8.72
N ALA A 81 -85.82 62.41 -8.32
CA ALA A 81 -85.69 63.08 -7.03
C ALA A 81 -86.64 64.28 -6.84
N VAL A 82 -87.25 64.80 -7.91
CA VAL A 82 -88.19 65.93 -7.87
C VAL A 82 -89.65 65.49 -8.05
N GLY A 83 -89.91 64.18 -8.11
CA GLY A 83 -91.26 63.63 -8.20
C GLY A 83 -91.77 63.42 -9.63
N THR A 84 -90.95 63.65 -10.65
CA THR A 84 -91.31 63.40 -12.06
C THR A 84 -91.32 61.90 -12.31
N VAL A 85 -92.42 61.40 -12.89
CA VAL A 85 -92.55 59.99 -13.23
C VAL A 85 -92.23 59.80 -14.72
N GLU A 86 -91.27 58.93 -15.04
CA GLU A 86 -90.86 58.63 -16.41
C GLU A 86 -90.58 57.14 -16.59
N TRP A 87 -90.85 56.62 -17.80
CA TRP A 87 -90.43 55.29 -18.23
C TRP A 87 -88.98 55.33 -18.70
N ILE A 88 -88.07 54.76 -17.92
CA ILE A 88 -86.66 54.66 -18.30
C ILE A 88 -86.31 53.24 -18.77
N ASP A 89 -85.29 53.15 -19.61
CA ASP A 89 -84.79 51.87 -20.09
C ASP A 89 -84.17 51.07 -18.94
N LYS A 90 -84.47 49.77 -18.80
CA LYS A 90 -83.85 48.91 -17.79
C LYS A 90 -82.33 48.86 -17.95
N SER A 91 -81.81 49.11 -19.16
CA SER A 91 -80.37 49.22 -19.42
C SER A 91 -79.71 50.50 -18.91
N SER A 92 -80.49 51.51 -18.50
CA SER A 92 -79.98 52.79 -17.97
C SER A 92 -79.48 52.68 -16.52
N PHE A 93 -79.80 51.58 -15.83
CA PHE A 93 -79.21 51.26 -14.53
C PHE A 93 -77.76 50.77 -14.75
N ALA A 94 -76.77 51.51 -14.26
CA ALA A 94 -75.37 51.10 -14.32
C ALA A 94 -75.15 49.79 -13.53
N ALA A 95 -74.22 48.96 -14.03
CA ALA A 95 -73.79 47.64 -13.55
C ALA A 95 -74.47 47.17 -12.25
N ILE A 96 -75.42 46.25 -12.39
CA ILE A 96 -76.06 45.58 -11.27
C ILE A 96 -75.08 44.49 -10.79
N ALA A 97 -74.81 44.44 -9.49
CA ALA A 97 -74.20 43.29 -8.84
C ALA A 97 -74.86 42.00 -9.39
N ASP A 98 -74.08 41.04 -9.89
CA ASP A 98 -74.64 39.77 -10.36
C ASP A 98 -75.23 38.93 -9.20
N GLN A 99 -75.01 39.39 -7.96
CA GLN A 99 -75.38 38.76 -6.70
C GLN A 99 -74.76 37.38 -6.51
N VAL A 100 -73.71 37.07 -7.28
CA VAL A 100 -72.99 35.80 -7.23
C VAL A 100 -71.50 36.05 -7.02
N THR A 101 -70.86 36.86 -7.85
CA THR A 101 -69.43 37.20 -7.75
C THR A 101 -69.19 38.62 -7.24
N ILE A 102 -70.16 39.51 -7.46
CA ILE A 102 -70.19 40.86 -6.92
C ILE A 102 -71.55 41.05 -6.25
N THR A 103 -71.55 41.37 -4.96
CA THR A 103 -72.74 41.66 -4.16
C THR A 103 -72.78 43.13 -3.74
N GLY A 104 -73.89 43.56 -3.14
CA GLY A 104 -74.10 44.93 -2.66
C GLY A 104 -74.88 45.81 -3.64
N ALA A 105 -75.57 46.81 -3.11
CA ALA A 105 -76.43 47.72 -3.88
C ALA A 105 -75.67 48.88 -4.54
N GLY A 106 -74.35 48.98 -4.36
CA GLY A 106 -73.53 50.08 -4.90
C GLY A 106 -73.79 51.44 -4.24
N THR A 107 -74.38 51.44 -3.04
CA THR A 107 -74.64 52.66 -2.25
C THR A 107 -73.49 52.91 -1.25
N THR A 108 -73.40 54.11 -0.66
CA THR A 108 -72.38 54.41 0.35
C THR A 108 -72.51 53.52 1.60
N LEU A 109 -73.73 53.09 1.92
CA LEU A 109 -74.02 52.20 3.05
C LEU A 109 -73.89 50.71 2.69
N ASP A 110 -73.98 50.38 1.40
CA ASP A 110 -73.86 49.01 0.88
C ASP A 110 -73.07 49.02 -0.44
N PRO A 111 -71.74 49.20 -0.37
CA PRO A 111 -70.89 49.28 -1.54
C PRO A 111 -70.76 47.91 -2.22
N PHE A 112 -70.37 47.88 -3.48
CA PHE A 112 -70.07 46.63 -4.16
C PHE A 112 -68.94 45.87 -3.46
N LYS A 113 -69.15 44.59 -3.19
CA LYS A 113 -68.18 43.67 -2.60
C LYS A 113 -67.93 42.51 -3.55
N VAL A 114 -66.69 42.07 -3.60
CA VAL A 114 -66.36 40.82 -4.27
C VAL A 114 -66.50 39.71 -3.23
N GLU A 115 -67.26 38.67 -3.56
CA GLU A 115 -67.43 37.53 -2.64
C GLU A 115 -66.12 36.74 -2.49
N ASP A 116 -65.99 36.04 -1.36
CA ASP A 116 -64.83 35.20 -1.08
C ASP A 116 -64.57 34.22 -2.24
N LEU A 117 -63.29 34.02 -2.58
CA LEU A 117 -62.84 33.17 -3.69
C LEU A 117 -63.34 33.57 -5.08
N SER A 118 -64.05 34.70 -5.23
CA SER A 118 -64.55 35.13 -6.54
C SER A 118 -63.46 35.63 -7.46
N ILE A 119 -62.28 36.02 -6.95
CA ILE A 119 -61.09 36.31 -7.77
C ILE A 119 -60.23 35.04 -7.88
N VAL A 120 -60.35 34.37 -9.02
CA VAL A 120 -59.51 33.21 -9.38
C VAL A 120 -58.41 33.63 -10.36
N THR A 121 -57.37 32.81 -10.51
CA THR A 121 -56.24 33.11 -11.41
C THR A 121 -56.68 33.50 -12.82
N ALA A 122 -57.70 32.87 -13.40
CA ALA A 122 -58.20 33.19 -14.74
C ALA A 122 -58.81 34.61 -14.86
N LYS A 123 -59.17 35.25 -13.74
CA LYS A 123 -59.65 36.64 -13.68
C LYS A 123 -58.53 37.65 -13.48
N LEU A 124 -57.31 37.17 -13.19
CA LEU A 124 -56.11 38.00 -13.10
C LEU A 124 -55.33 37.85 -14.41
N GLY A 125 -55.20 38.96 -15.15
CA GLY A 125 -54.29 39.01 -16.29
C GLY A 125 -52.83 38.81 -15.86
N ALA A 126 -51.96 38.55 -16.82
CA ALA A 126 -50.51 38.60 -16.59
C ALA A 126 -50.15 39.96 -15.98
N ASP A 127 -49.29 39.95 -14.95
CA ASP A 127 -48.83 41.13 -14.21
C ASP A 127 -49.93 41.97 -13.54
N ALA A 128 -51.17 41.45 -13.43
CA ALA A 128 -52.27 42.17 -12.79
C ALA A 128 -51.96 42.46 -11.30
N VAL A 129 -51.28 41.53 -10.62
CA VAL A 129 -50.79 41.72 -9.25
C VAL A 129 -49.33 42.19 -9.32
N THR A 130 -49.14 43.49 -9.05
CA THR A 130 -47.81 44.11 -9.00
C THR A 130 -47.35 44.24 -7.55
N ASN A 131 -46.05 44.46 -7.29
CA ASN A 131 -45.56 44.66 -5.92
C ASN A 131 -46.32 45.75 -5.14
N ALA A 132 -46.75 46.82 -5.80
CA ALA A 132 -47.55 47.88 -5.15
C ALA A 132 -48.95 47.42 -4.67
N LYS A 133 -49.45 46.28 -5.16
CA LYS A 133 -50.71 45.66 -4.72
C LYS A 133 -50.50 44.60 -3.63
N LEU A 134 -49.26 44.24 -3.34
CA LEU A 134 -48.89 43.36 -2.25
C LEU A 134 -48.50 44.22 -1.04
N ALA A 135 -49.18 44.03 0.09
CA ALA A 135 -48.76 44.66 1.33
C ALA A 135 -47.42 44.07 1.80
N ASP A 136 -46.69 44.83 2.62
CA ASP A 136 -45.47 44.32 3.26
C ASP A 136 -45.77 43.02 4.03
N ASN A 137 -44.95 41.99 3.81
CA ASN A 137 -45.12 40.64 4.38
C ASN A 137 -46.38 39.87 3.92
N ALA A 138 -47.09 40.32 2.87
CA ALA A 138 -48.26 39.60 2.35
C ALA A 138 -47.91 38.22 1.77
N VAL A 139 -46.67 38.02 1.33
CA VAL A 139 -46.15 36.75 0.82
C VAL A 139 -45.39 36.04 1.94
N GLN A 140 -45.97 34.97 2.47
CA GLN A 140 -45.41 34.12 3.51
C GLN A 140 -44.85 32.81 2.91
N THR A 141 -44.21 31.98 3.74
CA THR A 141 -43.57 30.73 3.29
C THR A 141 -44.55 29.78 2.60
N GLU A 142 -45.80 29.69 3.07
CA GLU A 142 -46.84 28.87 2.43
C GLU A 142 -47.28 29.39 1.05
N ASN A 143 -46.97 30.64 0.72
CA ASN A 143 -47.24 31.22 -0.60
C ASN A 143 -46.11 30.93 -1.61
N ILE A 144 -44.95 30.47 -1.13
CA ILE A 144 -43.76 30.20 -1.96
C ILE A 144 -43.60 28.69 -2.08
N LEU A 145 -43.61 28.18 -3.32
CA LEU A 145 -43.39 26.76 -3.56
C LEU A 145 -41.91 26.41 -3.34
N ASN A 146 -41.63 25.31 -2.64
CA ASN A 146 -40.26 24.87 -2.39
C ASN A 146 -39.47 24.71 -3.71
N GLY A 147 -38.30 25.33 -3.77
CA GLY A 147 -37.39 25.26 -4.92
C GLY A 147 -37.71 26.24 -6.06
N THR A 148 -38.74 27.10 -5.94
CA THR A 148 -39.02 28.10 -6.99
C THR A 148 -38.21 29.38 -6.85
N ILE A 149 -37.62 29.65 -5.68
CA ILE A 149 -36.65 30.73 -5.53
C ILE A 149 -35.31 30.23 -6.07
N LEU A 150 -34.99 30.65 -7.29
CA LEU A 150 -33.74 30.32 -7.95
C LEU A 150 -32.65 31.31 -7.55
N THR A 151 -31.40 31.01 -7.93
CA THR A 151 -30.27 31.88 -7.62
C THR A 151 -30.39 33.27 -8.25
N GLU A 152 -31.07 33.39 -9.40
CA GLU A 152 -31.36 34.68 -10.05
C GLU A 152 -32.42 35.51 -9.32
N ASP A 153 -33.28 34.88 -8.51
CA ASP A 153 -34.27 35.58 -7.69
C ASP A 153 -33.64 36.17 -6.41
N ILE A 154 -32.46 35.66 -6.03
CA ILE A 154 -31.68 36.14 -4.90
C ILE A 154 -30.65 37.14 -5.41
N SER A 155 -30.57 38.32 -4.78
CA SER A 155 -29.50 39.27 -5.10
C SER A 155 -28.13 38.64 -4.88
N SER A 156 -27.30 38.61 -5.91
CA SER A 156 -25.94 38.08 -5.83
C SER A 156 -25.11 38.83 -4.79
N GLY A 157 -24.39 38.08 -3.94
CA GLY A 157 -23.39 38.66 -3.03
C GLY A 157 -22.13 39.17 -3.75
N GLY A 158 -21.99 38.92 -5.05
CA GLY A 158 -20.78 39.14 -5.83
C GLY A 158 -19.95 37.86 -6.00
N ASN A 159 -18.79 38.00 -6.64
CA ASN A 159 -17.88 36.86 -6.84
C ASN A 159 -17.37 36.33 -5.50
N ASP A 160 -17.16 35.01 -5.43
CA ASP A 160 -16.58 34.31 -4.28
C ASP A 160 -17.30 34.57 -2.94
N LYS A 161 -18.62 34.76 -2.98
CA LYS A 161 -19.47 34.76 -1.78
C LYS A 161 -20.24 33.46 -1.62
N VAL A 162 -20.52 33.10 -0.37
CA VAL A 162 -21.39 31.97 0.00
C VAL A 162 -22.52 32.53 0.86
N LEU A 163 -23.76 32.17 0.51
CA LEU A 163 -24.92 32.49 1.33
C LEU A 163 -24.93 31.57 2.53
N VAL A 164 -24.85 32.12 3.73
CA VAL A 164 -24.91 31.37 4.98
C VAL A 164 -26.05 31.88 5.83
N THR A 165 -26.46 31.04 6.77
CA THR A 165 -27.28 31.46 7.90
C THR A 165 -26.40 31.42 9.14
N ASP A 166 -26.30 32.53 9.85
CA ASP A 166 -25.52 32.61 11.09
C ASP A 166 -26.22 31.84 12.23
N ALA A 167 -25.57 31.78 13.40
CA ALA A 167 -26.07 31.05 14.56
C ALA A 167 -27.39 31.63 15.14
N VAL A 168 -27.77 32.85 14.77
CA VAL A 168 -29.02 33.51 15.22
C VAL A 168 -30.10 33.52 14.13
N GLY A 169 -29.85 32.87 12.98
CA GLY A 169 -30.82 32.75 11.89
C GLY A 169 -30.75 33.87 10.85
N THR A 170 -29.78 34.78 10.93
CA THR A 170 -29.59 35.85 9.94
C THR A 170 -28.96 35.26 8.69
N VAL A 171 -29.56 35.54 7.53
CA VAL A 171 -28.98 35.17 6.24
C VAL A 171 -28.01 36.26 5.79
N GLU A 172 -26.76 35.90 5.51
CA GLU A 172 -25.72 36.83 5.06
C GLU A 172 -24.85 36.22 3.95
N TRP A 173 -24.39 37.06 3.03
CA TRP A 173 -23.34 36.70 2.08
C TRP A 173 -21.97 36.90 2.72
N ILE A 174 -21.28 35.81 3.02
CA ILE A 174 -19.91 35.87 3.55
C ILE A 174 -18.90 35.53 2.47
N ASP A 175 -17.67 36.03 2.64
CA ASP A 175 -16.58 35.72 1.71
C ASP A 175 -16.24 34.23 1.76
N LYS A 176 -16.02 33.59 0.62
CA LYS A 176 -15.55 32.20 0.58
C LYS A 176 -14.24 32.04 1.36
N SER A 177 -13.40 33.06 1.44
CA SER A 177 -12.17 33.07 2.25
C SER A 177 -12.40 33.20 3.76
N SER A 178 -13.62 33.56 4.19
CA SER A 178 -13.97 33.60 5.62
C SER A 178 -14.12 32.21 6.23
N PHE A 179 -14.34 31.19 5.39
CA PHE A 179 -14.19 29.80 5.82
C PHE A 179 -12.69 29.52 5.95
N ALA A 180 -12.24 29.18 7.18
CA ALA A 180 -10.91 28.62 7.37
C ALA A 180 -10.74 27.36 6.48
N ALA A 181 -9.50 27.11 6.03
CA ALA A 181 -9.11 26.08 5.07
C ALA A 181 -10.11 24.91 4.99
N ILE A 182 -10.89 24.84 3.92
CA ILE A 182 -11.93 23.83 3.81
C ILE A 182 -11.25 22.50 3.51
N ALA A 183 -11.42 21.52 4.39
CA ALA A 183 -11.12 20.12 4.09
C ALA A 183 -11.77 19.75 2.75
N ASP A 184 -11.01 19.17 1.82
CA ASP A 184 -11.56 18.74 0.53
C ASP A 184 -12.53 17.55 0.69
N GLN A 185 -12.62 17.00 1.91
CA GLN A 185 -13.40 15.84 2.31
C GLN A 185 -12.99 14.55 1.57
N VAL A 186 -11.81 14.55 0.95
CA VAL A 186 -11.26 13.41 0.20
C VAL A 186 -9.87 13.06 0.73
N THR A 187 -8.94 14.02 0.75
CA THR A 187 -7.58 13.83 1.26
C THR A 187 -7.37 14.43 2.63
N ILE A 188 -8.15 15.45 2.97
CA ILE A 188 -8.21 16.07 4.29
C ILE A 188 -9.69 16.08 4.71
N THR A 189 -9.98 15.56 5.89
CA THR A 189 -11.31 15.53 6.50
C THR A 189 -11.33 16.32 7.81
N GLY A 190 -12.53 16.58 8.34
CA GLY A 190 -12.74 17.28 9.61
C GLY A 190 -13.07 18.77 9.42
N ALA A 191 -13.81 19.33 10.36
CA ALA A 191 -14.28 20.71 10.32
C ALA A 191 -13.23 21.77 10.75
N GLY A 192 -12.02 21.34 11.12
CA GLY A 192 -10.97 22.25 11.61
C GLY A 192 -11.26 22.87 12.98
N THR A 193 -12.17 22.28 13.74
CA THR A 193 -12.51 22.72 15.11
C THR A 193 -11.69 21.95 16.14
N THR A 194 -11.64 22.43 17.39
CA THR A 194 -10.93 21.71 18.48
C THR A 194 -11.51 20.31 18.74
N LEU A 195 -12.81 20.12 18.51
CA LEU A 195 -13.50 18.84 18.67
C LEU A 195 -13.45 17.96 17.41
N ASP A 196 -13.23 18.58 16.23
CA ASP A 196 -13.11 17.91 14.95
C ASP A 196 -11.99 18.54 14.12
N PRO A 197 -10.71 18.27 14.49
CA PRO A 197 -9.56 18.86 13.83
C PRO A 197 -9.38 18.27 12.42
N PHE A 198 -8.64 18.96 11.57
CA PHE A 198 -8.28 18.41 10.27
C PHE A 198 -7.46 17.13 10.41
N LYS A 199 -7.88 16.09 9.69
CA LYS A 199 -7.20 14.81 9.59
C LYS A 199 -6.83 14.56 8.14
N VAL A 200 -5.67 13.96 7.94
CA VAL A 200 -5.28 13.48 6.62
C VAL A 200 -5.73 12.02 6.53
N GLU A 201 -6.48 11.68 5.48
CA GLU A 201 -6.95 10.31 5.28
C GLU A 201 -5.80 9.35 4.98
N ASP A 202 -6.01 8.07 5.26
CA ASP A 202 -5.02 7.02 4.99
C ASP A 202 -4.53 7.09 3.54
N LEU A 203 -3.22 6.92 3.35
CA LEU A 203 -2.54 6.98 2.04
C LEU A 203 -2.64 8.34 1.31
N SER A 204 -3.19 9.38 1.95
CA SER A 204 -3.33 10.69 1.30
C SER A 204 -2.00 11.44 1.17
N ILE A 205 -0.99 11.14 1.98
CA ILE A 205 0.39 11.63 1.78
C ILE A 205 1.17 10.60 0.98
N VAL A 206 1.41 10.92 -0.29
CA VAL A 206 2.26 10.14 -1.19
C VAL A 206 3.59 10.87 -1.41
N THR A 207 4.61 10.17 -1.92
CA THR A 207 5.95 10.74 -2.16
C THR A 207 5.91 12.04 -2.96
N ALA A 208 5.07 12.15 -3.98
CA ALA A 208 4.94 13.37 -4.79
C ALA A 208 4.41 14.59 -4.00
N LYS A 209 3.77 14.39 -2.85
CA LYS A 209 3.32 15.44 -1.94
C LYS A 209 4.37 15.82 -0.90
N LEU A 210 5.46 15.04 -0.78
CA LEU A 210 6.60 15.35 0.08
C LEU A 210 7.69 15.98 -0.78
N GLY A 211 8.01 17.25 -0.50
CA GLY A 211 9.19 17.87 -1.09
C GLY A 211 10.49 17.18 -0.66
N ALA A 212 11.58 17.47 -1.36
CA ALA A 212 12.91 17.06 -0.90
C ALA A 212 13.12 17.55 0.55
N ASP A 213 13.66 16.68 1.40
CA ASP A 213 13.93 16.93 2.82
C ASP A 213 12.70 17.33 3.67
N ALA A 214 11.48 17.10 3.16
CA ALA A 214 10.26 17.41 3.91
C ALA A 214 10.15 16.61 5.21
N VAL A 215 10.59 15.34 5.19
CA VAL A 215 10.68 14.48 6.35
C VAL A 215 12.08 14.63 6.95
N THR A 216 12.16 15.34 8.07
CA THR A 216 13.40 15.59 8.83
C THR A 216 13.45 14.68 10.05
N ASN A 217 14.62 14.49 10.68
CA ASN A 217 14.74 13.67 11.89
C ASN A 217 13.75 14.05 13.01
N ALA A 218 13.48 15.34 13.23
CA ALA A 218 12.50 15.79 14.22
C ALA A 218 11.03 15.38 13.93
N LYS A 219 10.73 14.92 12.70
CA LYS A 219 9.42 14.41 12.28
C LYS A 219 9.34 12.89 12.32
N LEU A 220 10.46 12.21 12.51
CA LEU A 220 10.52 10.78 12.75
C LEU A 220 10.56 10.58 14.26
N ALA A 221 9.55 9.90 14.80
CA ALA A 221 9.60 9.46 16.19
C ALA A 221 10.72 8.42 16.37
N ASP A 222 11.18 8.24 17.61
CA ASP A 222 12.06 7.14 17.96
C ASP A 222 11.41 5.82 17.50
N ASP A 223 12.22 4.93 16.92
CA ASP A 223 11.80 3.64 16.32
C ASP A 223 10.80 3.72 15.15
N ALA A 224 10.52 4.90 14.60
CA ALA A 224 9.59 5.06 13.47
C ALA A 224 10.08 4.40 12.16
N VAL A 225 11.40 4.21 12.01
CA VAL A 225 12.01 3.57 10.85
C VAL A 225 12.38 2.13 11.22
N GLN A 226 11.63 1.18 10.70
CA GLN A 226 11.82 -0.26 10.90
C GLN A 226 12.48 -0.91 9.68
N THR A 227 12.83 -2.20 9.78
CA THR A 227 13.55 -2.95 8.74
C THR A 227 12.84 -2.89 7.38
N GLU A 228 11.51 -2.95 7.34
CA GLU A 228 10.74 -2.85 6.09
C GLU A 228 10.81 -1.46 5.44
N ASN A 229 11.18 -0.42 6.18
CA ASN A 229 11.35 0.93 5.65
C ASN A 229 12.73 1.14 5.02
N ILE A 230 13.70 0.26 5.31
CA ILE A 230 15.07 0.34 4.83
C ILE A 230 15.28 -0.70 3.73
N LEU A 231 15.66 -0.24 2.53
CA LEU A 231 16.01 -1.15 1.45
C LEU A 231 17.35 -1.84 1.73
N ASN A 232 17.43 -3.15 1.48
CA ASN A 232 18.67 -3.90 1.70
C ASN A 232 19.84 -3.32 0.92
N GLY A 233 20.96 -3.09 1.62
CA GLY A 233 22.19 -2.58 1.03
C GLY A 233 22.23 -1.06 0.80
N THR A 234 21.20 -0.30 1.18
CA THR A 234 21.22 1.17 1.02
C THR A 234 21.88 1.92 2.18
N ILE A 235 22.05 1.28 3.34
CA ILE A 235 22.82 1.85 4.44
C ILE A 235 24.30 1.70 4.08
N LEU A 236 24.91 2.81 3.68
CA LEU A 236 26.33 2.89 3.38
C LEU A 236 27.13 3.16 4.66
N THR A 237 28.44 2.99 4.59
CA THR A 237 29.32 3.24 5.74
C THR A 237 29.27 4.68 6.25
N GLU A 238 28.97 5.65 5.37
CA GLU A 238 28.78 7.06 5.73
C GLU A 238 27.45 7.34 6.44
N ASP A 239 26.44 6.48 6.27
CA ASP A 239 25.15 6.59 6.97
C ASP A 239 25.25 6.09 8.41
N MET A 240 26.32 5.36 8.72
CA MET A 240 26.61 4.80 10.02
C MET A 240 27.63 5.66 10.78
N ALA A 241 27.46 5.77 12.09
CA ALA A 241 28.48 6.39 12.93
C ALA A 241 29.80 5.61 12.79
N SER A 242 30.88 6.30 12.39
CA SER A 242 32.20 5.69 12.25
C SER A 242 32.71 5.18 13.61
N GLY A 243 33.16 3.93 13.65
CA GLY A 243 33.90 3.38 14.79
C GLY A 243 35.32 3.92 14.94
N GLY A 244 35.78 4.77 14.01
CA GLY A 244 37.18 5.18 13.88
C GLY A 244 37.98 4.24 12.96
N ASN A 245 39.27 4.56 12.77
CA ASN A 245 40.17 3.75 11.94
C ASN A 245 40.34 2.34 12.54
N ASP A 246 40.53 1.36 11.66
CA ASP A 246 40.81 -0.03 12.02
C ASP A 246 39.79 -0.68 12.98
N LYS A 247 38.51 -0.29 12.87
CA LYS A 247 37.41 -0.96 13.56
C LYS A 247 36.52 -1.74 12.60
N VAL A 248 35.91 -2.80 13.11
CA VAL A 248 34.95 -3.65 12.40
C VAL A 248 33.69 -3.74 13.27
N MET A 249 32.51 -3.65 12.66
CA MET A 249 31.28 -3.96 13.37
C MET A 249 31.15 -5.45 13.57
N VAL A 250 30.90 -5.84 14.81
CA VAL A 250 30.59 -7.21 15.17
C VAL A 250 29.31 -7.25 15.97
N THR A 251 28.68 -8.41 15.96
CA THR A 251 27.60 -8.74 16.89
C THR A 251 28.20 -9.57 18.00
N ASP A 252 28.05 -9.12 19.25
CA ASP A 252 28.53 -9.85 20.42
C ASP A 252 27.69 -11.12 20.69
N ALA A 253 28.07 -11.89 21.72
CA ALA A 253 27.38 -13.12 22.09
C ALA A 253 25.94 -12.92 22.58
N VAL A 254 25.52 -11.69 22.91
CA VAL A 254 24.16 -11.35 23.35
C VAL A 254 23.35 -10.63 22.26
N GLY A 255 23.90 -10.45 21.05
CA GLY A 255 23.21 -9.85 19.91
C GLY A 255 23.39 -8.34 19.76
N THR A 256 24.22 -7.70 20.59
CA THR A 256 24.50 -6.26 20.49
C THR A 256 25.48 -5.99 19.37
N VAL A 257 25.21 -4.97 18.55
CA VAL A 257 26.15 -4.52 17.52
C VAL A 257 27.11 -3.50 18.16
N GLU A 258 28.41 -3.74 18.02
CA GLU A 258 29.46 -2.84 18.50
C GLU A 258 30.63 -2.74 17.51
N TRP A 259 31.33 -1.61 17.56
CA TRP A 259 32.60 -1.43 16.84
C TRP A 259 33.74 -1.97 17.69
N VAL A 260 34.34 -3.07 17.25
CA VAL A 260 35.55 -3.62 17.88
C VAL A 260 36.78 -3.29 17.07
N ASP A 261 37.91 -3.20 17.76
CA ASP A 261 39.19 -3.04 17.10
C ASP A 261 39.49 -4.25 16.21
N LYS A 262 39.94 -4.01 14.97
CA LYS A 262 40.28 -5.10 14.07
C LYS A 262 41.33 -6.02 14.68
N SER A 263 42.24 -5.50 15.50
CA SER A 263 43.29 -6.26 16.21
C SER A 263 42.75 -7.34 17.15
N VAL A 264 41.50 -7.25 17.60
CA VAL A 264 40.89 -8.28 18.46
C VAL A 264 40.23 -9.41 17.67
N LEU A 265 40.03 -9.22 16.36
CA LEU A 265 39.39 -10.20 15.48
C LEU A 265 40.39 -11.14 14.80
N ASN A 266 41.69 -10.83 14.86
CA ASN A 266 42.77 -11.65 14.34
C ASN A 266 43.76 -12.00 15.45
N THR A 267 43.35 -12.86 16.39
CA THR A 267 44.29 -13.47 17.35
C THR A 267 45.19 -14.55 16.72
N ASP A 268 44.99 -14.89 15.44
CA ASP A 268 45.69 -15.97 14.76
C ASP A 268 46.90 -15.50 13.92
N ASP A 269 47.62 -14.48 14.41
CA ASP A 269 48.98 -14.18 13.93
C ASP A 269 49.97 -15.20 14.53
N GLN A 270 49.76 -16.47 14.23
CA GLN A 270 50.65 -17.54 14.65
C GLN A 270 51.92 -17.51 13.82
N THR A 271 53.00 -17.04 14.42
CA THR A 271 54.34 -17.25 13.87
C THR A 271 54.80 -18.65 14.27
N LEU A 272 54.97 -19.53 13.28
CA LEU A 272 55.59 -20.84 13.47
C LEU A 272 57.10 -20.71 13.29
N SER A 273 57.86 -20.96 14.35
CA SER A 273 59.32 -20.94 14.29
C SER A 273 59.90 -22.25 14.83
N ILE A 274 60.85 -22.82 14.09
CA ILE A 274 61.66 -23.95 14.54
C ILE A 274 63.04 -23.43 14.94
N ALA A 275 63.45 -23.74 16.16
CA ALA A 275 64.82 -23.53 16.64
C ALA A 275 65.30 -24.82 17.32
N GLY A 276 66.32 -25.45 16.74
CA GLY A 276 66.75 -26.78 17.18
C GLY A 276 65.64 -27.81 16.96
N ASP A 277 65.19 -28.45 18.04
CA ASP A 277 64.13 -29.46 18.10
C ASP A 277 62.81 -28.91 18.70
N GLN A 278 62.71 -27.60 18.95
CA GLN A 278 61.50 -26.98 19.48
C GLN A 278 60.73 -26.28 18.35
N LEU A 279 59.46 -26.63 18.19
CA LEU A 279 58.50 -25.83 17.45
C LEU A 279 57.77 -24.91 18.45
N SER A 280 58.00 -23.62 18.32
CA SER A 280 57.30 -22.60 19.11
C SER A 280 56.15 -22.00 18.31
N ILE A 281 54.99 -21.88 18.97
CA ILE A 281 53.78 -21.22 18.45
C ILE A 281 53.55 -19.98 19.31
N THR A 282 53.65 -18.78 18.73
CA THR A 282 53.39 -17.53 19.45
C THR A 282 51.95 -17.54 20.01
N GLY A 283 51.81 -17.41 21.33
CA GLY A 283 50.51 -17.48 22.03
C GLY A 283 49.96 -18.89 22.28
N GLY A 284 50.68 -19.94 21.90
CA GLY A 284 50.30 -21.35 22.10
C GLY A 284 51.26 -22.14 23.00
N ASN A 285 51.00 -23.44 23.14
CA ASN A 285 51.90 -24.38 23.82
C ASN A 285 53.12 -24.71 22.94
N THR A 286 54.29 -24.94 23.54
CA THR A 286 55.46 -25.47 22.83
C THR A 286 55.31 -26.98 22.59
N ILE A 287 55.58 -27.43 21.37
CA ILE A 287 55.67 -28.85 21.04
C ILE A 287 57.16 -29.19 20.88
N THR A 288 57.67 -30.07 21.74
CA THR A 288 59.01 -30.64 21.58
C THR A 288 58.97 -31.71 20.50
N VAL A 289 59.73 -31.52 19.43
CA VAL A 289 59.93 -32.52 18.38
C VAL A 289 61.04 -33.45 18.84
N PRO A 290 60.95 -34.78 18.62
CA PRO A 290 62.04 -35.68 18.96
C PRO A 290 63.34 -35.25 18.25
N THR A 291 64.43 -35.08 19.00
CA THR A 291 65.75 -34.84 18.43
C THR A 291 66.22 -36.11 17.73
N ALA A 292 66.40 -36.07 16.41
CA ALA A 292 66.90 -37.24 15.69
C ALA A 292 68.35 -37.53 16.11
N ASP A 293 68.61 -38.71 16.65
CA ASP A 293 69.93 -39.10 17.16
C ASP A 293 70.61 -40.20 16.33
N GLY A 294 69.93 -40.70 15.30
CA GLY A 294 70.39 -41.77 14.41
C GLY A 294 69.86 -43.16 14.79
N THR A 295 69.25 -43.31 15.97
CA THR A 295 68.64 -44.57 16.42
C THR A 295 67.26 -44.84 15.82
N GLU A 296 66.70 -43.87 15.10
CA GLU A 296 65.40 -44.00 14.44
C GLU A 296 65.43 -45.00 13.28
N THR A 297 66.61 -45.25 12.70
CA THR A 297 66.80 -46.23 11.62
C THR A 297 67.28 -47.55 12.19
N ILE A 298 66.51 -48.63 12.01
CA ILE A 298 66.88 -49.97 12.49
C ILE A 298 67.58 -50.75 11.36
N VAL A 299 68.85 -51.13 11.59
CA VAL A 299 69.59 -52.05 10.71
C VAL A 299 69.59 -53.46 11.32
N THR A 300 68.96 -54.41 10.63
CA THR A 300 68.82 -55.80 11.12
C THR A 300 69.93 -56.69 10.54
N ALA A 301 70.56 -57.49 11.40
CA ALA A 301 71.50 -58.53 11.00
C ALA A 301 70.83 -59.63 10.16
N GLY A 302 71.49 -60.06 9.08
CA GLY A 302 71.12 -61.27 8.32
C GLY A 302 71.81 -62.52 8.86
N ASN A 303 71.61 -63.69 8.21
CA ASN A 303 72.17 -64.96 8.71
C ASN A 303 73.72 -65.00 8.77
N ASP A 304 74.39 -64.33 7.84
CA ASP A 304 75.85 -64.37 7.69
C ASP A 304 76.52 -63.03 8.07
N ILE A 305 75.74 -62.08 8.61
CA ILE A 305 76.21 -60.75 8.97
C ILE A 305 75.81 -60.45 10.41
N SER A 306 76.74 -59.96 11.21
CA SER A 306 76.46 -59.32 12.49
C SER A 306 76.34 -57.81 12.29
N VAL A 307 75.34 -57.22 12.94
CA VAL A 307 75.19 -55.78 13.05
C VAL A 307 75.26 -55.47 14.54
N SER A 308 76.18 -54.60 14.92
CA SER A 308 76.31 -54.09 16.29
C SER A 308 76.26 -52.57 16.28
N GLY A 309 76.01 -51.95 17.44
CA GLY A 309 75.66 -50.53 17.52
C GLY A 309 74.17 -50.27 17.25
N ASN A 310 73.72 -49.04 17.48
CA ASN A 310 72.31 -48.65 17.36
C ASN A 310 72.09 -47.49 16.37
N GLY A 311 73.13 -47.05 15.66
CA GLY A 311 73.04 -45.96 14.70
C GLY A 311 73.23 -44.57 15.27
N SER A 312 73.32 -44.42 16.60
CA SER A 312 73.66 -43.14 17.22
C SER A 312 75.11 -42.72 16.96
N ILE A 313 75.39 -41.42 17.11
CA ILE A 313 76.76 -40.89 17.03
C ILE A 313 77.71 -41.60 18.02
N ALA A 314 77.21 -41.95 19.21
CA ALA A 314 78.00 -42.61 20.24
C ALA A 314 78.24 -44.11 19.95
N THR A 315 77.29 -44.77 19.29
CA THR A 315 77.36 -46.20 18.96
C THR A 315 76.91 -46.44 17.52
N PRO A 316 77.75 -46.07 16.54
CA PRO A 316 77.42 -46.22 15.13
C PRO A 316 77.25 -47.70 14.76
N TYR A 317 76.49 -47.98 13.70
CA TYR A 317 76.37 -49.35 13.21
C TYR A 317 77.70 -49.89 12.69
N VAL A 318 78.10 -51.05 13.19
CA VAL A 318 79.24 -51.84 12.72
C VAL A 318 78.69 -53.14 12.14
N VAL A 319 78.93 -53.34 10.84
CA VAL A 319 78.44 -54.49 10.08
C VAL A 319 79.61 -55.40 9.72
N ALA A 320 79.59 -56.65 10.15
CA ALA A 320 80.69 -57.60 9.94
C ALA A 320 80.18 -58.99 9.52
N ASN A 321 80.94 -59.69 8.66
CA ASN A 321 80.65 -61.08 8.27
C ASN A 321 80.93 -62.03 9.45
N THR A 322 80.02 -62.96 9.73
CA THR A 322 80.14 -63.94 10.82
C THR A 322 80.73 -65.28 10.39
N ARG A 323 80.96 -65.50 9.09
CA ARG A 323 81.57 -66.74 8.57
C ARG A 323 83.08 -66.59 8.44
N PRO A 324 83.85 -67.66 8.68
CA PRO A 324 85.29 -67.65 8.44
C PRO A 324 85.60 -67.54 6.94
N ASN A 325 86.41 -66.53 6.58
CA ASN A 325 86.83 -66.27 5.21
C ASN A 325 88.05 -67.14 4.83
N ILE A 326 87.85 -68.46 4.67
CA ILE A 326 88.92 -69.40 4.29
C ILE A 326 88.78 -69.87 2.83
N PHE A 327 89.89 -70.08 2.15
CA PHE A 327 89.93 -70.70 0.82
C PHE A 327 91.23 -71.48 0.59
N TYR A 328 91.22 -72.43 -0.35
CA TYR A 328 92.42 -73.15 -0.78
C TYR A 328 93.11 -72.38 -1.91
N PRO A 329 94.45 -72.23 -1.90
CA PRO A 329 95.19 -71.68 -3.02
C PRO A 329 95.11 -72.62 -4.23
N PRO A 330 95.47 -72.15 -5.45
CA PRO A 330 95.58 -73.02 -6.60
C PRO A 330 96.61 -74.14 -6.35
N SER A 331 96.60 -75.17 -7.19
CA SER A 331 97.66 -76.18 -7.17
C SER A 331 99.01 -75.54 -7.49
N ILE A 332 99.99 -75.68 -6.59
CA ILE A 332 101.33 -75.12 -6.76
C ILE A 332 102.32 -76.27 -6.95
N ALA A 333 103.09 -76.24 -8.03
CA ALA A 333 104.16 -77.20 -8.25
C ALA A 333 105.37 -76.87 -7.38
N VAL A 334 105.82 -77.85 -6.59
CA VAL A 334 107.02 -77.75 -5.75
C VAL A 334 108.06 -78.71 -6.32
N ASP A 335 109.24 -78.20 -6.66
CA ASP A 335 110.30 -79.03 -7.26
C ASP A 335 111.00 -79.88 -6.20
N ALA A 336 110.76 -81.19 -6.26
CA ALA A 336 111.39 -82.21 -5.42
C ALA A 336 112.27 -83.19 -6.23
N SER A 337 112.69 -82.82 -7.44
CA SER A 337 113.48 -83.68 -8.35
C SER A 337 114.89 -84.01 -7.84
N SER A 338 115.40 -83.23 -6.88
CA SER A 338 116.71 -83.39 -6.25
C SER A 338 116.62 -83.02 -4.78
N THR A 339 117.45 -83.65 -3.94
CA THR A 339 117.55 -83.28 -2.53
C THR A 339 118.24 -81.92 -2.36
N GLY A 340 117.90 -81.20 -1.30
CA GLY A 340 118.45 -79.87 -1.03
C GLY A 340 117.78 -79.20 0.17
N THR A 341 118.47 -78.26 0.79
CA THR A 341 118.00 -77.54 2.00
C THR A 341 117.72 -76.07 1.69
N GLY A 342 116.82 -75.46 2.47
CA GLY A 342 116.50 -74.03 2.42
C GLY A 342 115.84 -73.59 1.11
N ARG A 343 115.11 -74.48 0.43
CA ARG A 343 114.37 -74.10 -0.77
C ARG A 343 113.19 -73.23 -0.39
N THR A 344 112.88 -72.24 -1.22
CA THR A 344 111.78 -71.30 -0.96
C THR A 344 110.79 -71.26 -2.11
N ILE A 345 109.51 -71.15 -1.80
CA ILE A 345 108.45 -70.86 -2.75
C ILE A 345 107.52 -69.78 -2.20
N ASN A 346 107.26 -68.74 -2.98
CA ASN A 346 106.30 -67.71 -2.60
C ASN A 346 104.88 -68.15 -2.99
N LEU A 347 104.11 -68.59 -2.01
CA LEU A 347 102.76 -69.11 -2.19
C LEU A 347 101.79 -68.01 -2.67
N HIS A 348 101.97 -66.75 -2.26
CA HIS A 348 101.15 -65.63 -2.73
C HIS A 348 101.40 -65.30 -4.21
N THR A 349 102.66 -65.31 -4.65
CA THR A 349 103.00 -65.15 -6.08
C THR A 349 102.38 -66.26 -6.92
N GLN A 350 102.43 -67.51 -6.45
CA GLN A 350 101.82 -68.64 -7.15
C GLN A 350 100.29 -68.55 -7.19
N TYR A 351 99.67 -68.10 -6.10
CA TYR A 351 98.25 -67.79 -6.01
C TYR A 351 97.81 -66.73 -7.02
N THR A 352 98.48 -65.58 -7.00
CA THR A 352 98.15 -64.45 -7.89
C THR A 352 98.44 -64.76 -9.35
N ALA A 353 99.47 -65.54 -9.66
CA ALA A 353 99.78 -65.96 -11.02
C ALA A 353 98.63 -66.76 -11.66
N GLN A 354 97.96 -67.64 -10.91
CA GLN A 354 96.88 -68.46 -11.45
C GLN A 354 95.50 -67.80 -11.29
N PHE A 355 95.21 -67.16 -10.16
CA PHE A 355 93.91 -66.52 -9.93
C PHE A 355 93.78 -65.18 -10.66
N GLY A 356 94.88 -64.43 -10.78
CA GLY A 356 94.92 -63.16 -11.49
C GLY A 356 94.89 -63.30 -13.01
N SER A 357 95.16 -64.50 -13.55
CA SER A 357 95.10 -64.79 -14.99
C SER A 357 94.62 -66.24 -15.22
N PRO A 358 93.33 -66.52 -14.94
CA PRO A 358 92.78 -67.86 -15.12
C PRO A 358 92.78 -68.24 -16.61
N MET A 359 93.11 -69.49 -16.91
CA MET A 359 93.22 -69.96 -18.30
C MET A 359 91.88 -70.02 -19.03
N VAL A 360 90.78 -70.27 -18.29
CA VAL A 360 89.42 -70.36 -18.82
C VAL A 360 88.47 -69.77 -17.78
N ALA A 361 87.50 -68.97 -18.24
CA ALA A 361 86.43 -68.42 -17.42
C ALA A 361 85.07 -68.74 -18.06
N SER A 362 84.01 -68.84 -17.24
CA SER A 362 82.64 -68.98 -17.76
C SER A 362 82.18 -67.69 -18.45
N ASN A 363 81.14 -67.78 -19.28
CA ASN A 363 80.57 -66.61 -19.93
C ASN A 363 80.12 -65.58 -18.88
N LEU A 364 80.51 -64.31 -19.04
CA LEU A 364 80.28 -63.18 -18.12
C LEU A 364 81.09 -63.18 -16.81
N ALA A 365 81.97 -64.16 -16.56
CA ALA A 365 82.88 -64.08 -15.43
C ALA A 365 83.95 -62.99 -15.67
N PRO A 366 84.36 -62.25 -14.62
CA PRO A 366 85.48 -61.31 -14.72
C PRO A 366 86.76 -62.01 -15.22
N GLY A 367 87.60 -61.28 -15.96
CA GLY A 367 88.84 -61.81 -16.52
C GLY A 367 89.92 -62.20 -15.50
N ALA A 368 89.72 -61.89 -14.22
CA ALA A 368 90.56 -62.30 -13.11
C ALA A 368 89.67 -62.67 -11.91
N ILE A 369 90.04 -63.72 -11.17
CA ILE A 369 89.43 -64.02 -9.88
C ILE A 369 89.95 -62.96 -8.88
N PRO A 370 89.09 -62.31 -8.08
CA PRO A 370 89.53 -61.37 -7.07
C PRO A 370 90.62 -61.98 -6.16
N THR A 371 91.70 -61.23 -5.95
CA THR A 371 92.82 -61.66 -5.11
C THR A 371 93.02 -60.73 -3.92
N TYR A 372 93.57 -61.29 -2.84
CA TYR A 372 93.97 -60.55 -1.64
C TYR A 372 95.45 -60.17 -1.70
N ALA A 373 95.84 -59.05 -1.10
CA ALA A 373 97.26 -58.73 -0.93
C ALA A 373 97.89 -59.74 0.04
N ASN A 374 99.21 -59.92 -0.02
CA ASN A 374 99.91 -60.83 0.89
C ASN A 374 99.78 -60.39 2.36
N THR A 375 99.56 -59.09 2.60
CA THR A 375 99.28 -58.54 3.94
C THR A 375 97.89 -58.83 4.45
N ASP A 376 96.95 -59.22 3.58
CA ASP A 376 95.53 -59.44 3.92
C ASP A 376 95.23 -60.92 4.16
N LEU A 377 96.26 -61.77 4.15
CA LEU A 377 96.13 -63.22 4.29
C LEU A 377 96.97 -63.77 5.45
N TYR A 378 96.43 -64.78 6.11
CA TYR A 378 97.19 -65.74 6.90
C TYR A 378 97.39 -67.02 6.10
N TYR A 379 98.59 -67.59 6.17
CA TYR A 379 98.99 -68.79 5.44
C TYR A 379 99.17 -69.96 6.41
N TYR A 380 98.49 -71.07 6.14
CA TYR A 380 98.59 -72.27 6.98
C TYR A 380 98.98 -73.47 6.14
N VAL A 381 100.12 -74.09 6.43
CA VAL A 381 100.43 -75.44 5.94
C VAL A 381 99.75 -76.43 6.86
N THR A 382 98.72 -77.10 6.35
CA THR A 382 97.89 -78.03 7.13
C THR A 382 98.34 -79.48 6.98
N PHE A 383 99.09 -79.77 5.92
CA PHE A 383 99.68 -81.08 5.67
C PHE A 383 100.89 -80.94 4.75
N TYR A 384 101.92 -81.77 4.97
CA TYR A 384 102.95 -82.05 3.99
C TYR A 384 103.47 -83.47 4.20
N ASP A 385 103.97 -84.09 3.14
CA ASP A 385 104.61 -85.41 3.21
C ASP A 385 105.99 -85.32 3.87
N ASN A 386 106.07 -85.82 5.11
CA ASN A 386 107.28 -85.75 5.93
C ASN A 386 108.39 -86.75 5.51
N THR A 387 108.11 -87.63 4.54
CA THR A 387 109.11 -88.53 3.98
C THR A 387 109.90 -87.86 2.85
N VAL A 388 109.30 -86.85 2.20
CA VAL A 388 109.89 -86.08 1.10
C VAL A 388 110.37 -84.72 1.57
N PHE A 389 109.60 -84.05 2.43
CA PHE A 389 109.86 -82.69 2.88
C PHE A 389 110.19 -82.62 4.38
N ALA A 390 111.12 -81.75 4.75
CA ALA A 390 111.42 -81.42 6.14
C ALA A 390 111.54 -79.90 6.33
N ASN A 391 111.55 -79.45 7.58
CA ASN A 391 111.76 -78.04 7.95
C ASN A 391 110.80 -77.05 7.25
N VAL A 392 109.56 -77.48 7.00
CA VAL A 392 108.54 -76.66 6.34
C VAL A 392 108.10 -75.54 7.28
N SER A 393 108.21 -74.30 6.81
CA SER A 393 107.76 -73.10 7.51
C SER A 393 107.21 -72.08 6.49
N VAL A 394 106.31 -71.20 6.91
CA VAL A 394 105.76 -70.12 6.07
C VAL A 394 105.77 -68.82 6.86
N ASP A 395 106.20 -67.74 6.23
CA ASP A 395 106.24 -66.40 6.85
C ASP A 395 104.95 -65.60 6.66
N GLU A 396 104.90 -64.39 7.25
CA GLU A 396 103.74 -63.50 7.19
C GLU A 396 103.43 -62.94 5.79
N PHE A 397 104.33 -63.14 4.82
CA PHE A 397 104.19 -62.69 3.43
C PHE A 397 103.89 -63.85 2.47
N GLY A 398 103.74 -65.07 2.99
CA GLY A 398 103.41 -66.27 2.21
C GLY A 398 104.61 -66.94 1.56
N VAL A 399 105.84 -66.65 1.99
CA VAL A 399 107.04 -67.38 1.54
C VAL A 399 107.20 -68.63 2.38
N MET A 400 107.06 -69.79 1.73
CA MET A 400 107.27 -71.09 2.35
C MET A 400 108.70 -71.56 2.13
N THR A 401 109.40 -71.89 3.20
CA THR A 401 110.74 -72.50 3.19
C THR A 401 110.64 -73.99 3.52
N TYR A 402 111.37 -74.84 2.80
CA TYR A 402 111.34 -76.30 2.95
C TYR A 402 112.65 -76.95 2.51
N ASP A 403 112.92 -78.14 3.04
CA ASP A 403 113.99 -79.03 2.61
C ASP A 403 113.40 -80.22 1.84
N VAL A 404 114.07 -80.65 0.77
CA VAL A 404 113.77 -81.91 0.08
C VAL A 404 114.77 -82.95 0.55
N ILE A 405 114.31 -83.89 1.37
CA ILE A 405 115.15 -84.91 2.03
C ILE A 405 115.19 -86.24 1.27
N ALA A 406 114.19 -86.50 0.41
CA ALA A 406 114.15 -87.65 -0.49
C ALA A 406 113.39 -87.31 -1.77
N THR A 407 113.77 -87.95 -2.88
CA THR A 407 113.00 -87.85 -4.14
C THR A 407 111.73 -88.70 -4.03
N PRO A 408 110.54 -88.18 -4.37
CA PRO A 408 109.29 -88.94 -4.28
C PRO A 408 109.33 -90.25 -5.07
N THR A 409 108.86 -91.36 -4.47
CA THR A 409 108.81 -92.69 -5.10
C THR A 409 107.59 -92.89 -6.00
N ASP A 410 106.59 -91.99 -5.92
CA ASP A 410 105.49 -91.86 -6.87
C ASP A 410 105.18 -90.37 -7.16
N TYR A 411 104.20 -90.10 -8.02
CA TYR A 411 103.80 -88.74 -8.43
C TYR A 411 102.90 -87.98 -7.42
N ASN A 412 102.67 -88.50 -6.21
CA ASN A 412 101.61 -88.08 -5.28
C ASN A 412 102.11 -87.48 -3.95
N SER A 413 103.33 -86.95 -3.87
CA SER A 413 103.75 -86.17 -2.69
C SER A 413 103.06 -84.79 -2.70
N LEU A 414 102.36 -84.44 -1.61
CA LEU A 414 101.47 -83.27 -1.54
C LEU A 414 101.79 -82.36 -0.35
N ILE A 415 101.49 -81.08 -0.53
CA ILE A 415 101.45 -80.06 0.53
C ILE A 415 100.08 -79.40 0.47
N ASN A 416 99.33 -79.43 1.58
CA ASN A 416 98.05 -78.71 1.69
C ASN A 416 98.26 -77.39 2.39
N VAL A 417 97.85 -76.32 1.70
CA VAL A 417 97.90 -74.97 2.23
C VAL A 417 96.49 -74.40 2.28
N VAL A 418 96.17 -73.65 3.33
CA VAL A 418 94.90 -72.92 3.48
C VAL A 418 95.21 -71.45 3.66
N PHE A 419 94.52 -70.60 2.90
CA PHE A 419 94.60 -69.15 3.01
C PHE A 419 93.38 -68.66 3.79
N VAL A 420 93.61 -67.78 4.77
CA VAL A 420 92.54 -67.17 5.58
C VAL A 420 92.63 -65.66 5.43
N VAL A 421 91.54 -65.01 5.05
CA VAL A 421 91.49 -63.54 4.95
C VAL A 421 91.50 -62.93 6.34
N LYS A 422 92.32 -61.89 6.54
CA LYS A 422 92.46 -61.17 7.81
C LYS A 422 91.22 -60.38 8.21
#